data_AF-A0A0U1D559-F1
#
_entry.id   AF-A0A0U1D559-F1
#
_cell.length_a   1.000
_cell.length_b   1.000
_cell.length_c   1.000
_cell.angle_alpha   90.00
_cell.angle_beta   90.00
_cell.angle_gamma   90.00
#
_symmetry.space_group_name_H-M   'P 1'
#
loop_
_entity.id
_entity.type
_entity.pdbx_description
1 polymer ?
#
loop_
_entity_poly.entity_id
_entity_poly.type
_entity_poly.pdbx_seq_one_letter_code
_entity_poly.pdbx_strand_id
1 'polypeptide(L)'
;MDSIFGVRFWRDACERAIKTSAQAVALALGGGAFNALTVDWATIGGSALGGALLSLLTSIGSNAIGDRGSASFIKLDGPRQ
;
A
#
# COMPACT_ATOMS: atom_id res chain seq x y z
N MET A 1 -5.50 12.02 -17.94
CA MET A 1 -5.63 10.62 -18.40
C MET A 1 -5.64 9.76 -17.16
N ASP A 2 -6.82 9.57 -16.58
CA ASP A 2 -7.05 8.71 -15.43
C ASP A 2 -7.04 7.26 -15.96
N SER A 3 -5.86 6.64 -15.93
CA SER A 3 -5.62 5.28 -16.36
C SER A 3 -4.51 4.70 -15.49
N ILE A 4 -4.38 3.37 -15.44
CA ILE A 4 -3.29 2.67 -14.74
C ILE A 4 -1.90 3.13 -15.22
N PHE A 5 -1.79 3.68 -16.43
CA PHE A 5 -0.55 4.23 -16.97
C PHE A 5 -0.29 5.69 -16.54
N GLY A 6 -1.22 6.30 -15.82
CA GLY A 6 -1.11 7.66 -15.32
C GLY A 6 -0.17 7.75 -14.11
N VAL A 7 0.69 8.78 -14.11
CA VAL A 7 1.62 9.06 -13.00
C VAL A 7 0.89 9.22 -11.66
N ARG A 8 -0.32 9.79 -11.68
CA ARG A 8 -1.16 9.96 -10.49
C ARG A 8 -1.54 8.63 -9.84
N PHE A 9 -1.97 7.64 -10.63
CA PHE A 9 -2.33 6.31 -10.11
C PHE A 9 -1.15 5.66 -9.40
N TRP A 10 0.02 5.64 -10.03
CA TRP A 10 1.21 5.02 -9.45
C TRP A 10 1.73 5.76 -8.22
N ARG A 11 1.63 7.10 -8.17
CA ARG A 11 1.97 7.86 -6.97
C ARG A 11 1.08 7.45 -5.79
N ASP A 12 -0.23 7.41 -6.01
CA ASP A 12 -1.20 7.07 -4.97
C ASP A 12 -1.06 5.59 -4.53
N ALA A 13 -0.79 4.68 -5.49
CA ALA A 13 -0.53 3.26 -5.20
C ALA A 13 0.77 3.05 -4.40
N CYS A 14 1.84 3.78 -4.73
CA CYS A 14 3.11 3.71 -4.02
C CYS A 14 3.00 4.22 -2.59
N GLU A 15 2.30 5.34 -2.37
CA GLU A 15 2.05 5.88 -1.02
C GLU A 15 1.33 4.84 -0.15
N ARG A 16 0.30 4.19 -0.71
CA ARG A 16 -0.43 3.11 -0.03
C ARG A 16 0.45 1.90 0.23
N ALA A 17 1.28 1.50 -0.73
CA ALA A 17 2.17 0.35 -0.57
C ALA A 17 3.20 0.57 0.55
N ILE A 18 3.81 1.75 0.62
CA ILE A 18 4.75 2.12 1.67
C ILE A 18 4.06 2.10 3.04
N LYS A 19 2.85 2.69 3.13
CA LYS A 19 2.08 2.69 4.37
C LYS A 19 1.72 1.27 4.83
N THR A 20 1.26 0.41 3.92
CA THR A 20 0.93 -0.98 4.24
C THR A 20 2.18 -1.79 4.62
N SER A 21 3.32 -1.54 3.97
CA SER A 21 4.61 -2.13 4.36
C SER A 21 4.99 -1.78 5.79
N ALA A 22 4.89 -0.51 6.18
CA ALA A 22 5.19 -0.07 7.55
C ALA A 22 4.25 -0.70 8.58
N GLN A 23 2.94 -0.77 8.26
CA GLN A 23 1.96 -1.44 9.12
C GLN A 23 2.24 -2.94 9.27
N ALA A 24 2.63 -3.62 8.19
CA ALA A 24 2.99 -5.03 8.22
C ALA A 24 4.25 -5.29 9.07
N VAL A 25 5.25 -4.41 8.98
CA VAL A 25 6.43 -4.46 9.87
C VAL A 25 6.03 -4.27 11.33
N ALA A 26 5.20 -3.26 11.63
CA ALA A 26 4.75 -3.00 13.00
C ALA A 26 4.02 -4.22 13.60
N LEU A 27 3.20 -4.91 12.79
CA LEU A 27 2.56 -6.17 13.20
C LEU A 27 3.58 -7.29 13.43
N ALA A 28 4.58 -7.43 12.57
CA ALA A 28 5.62 -8.45 12.68
C ALA A 28 6.54 -8.25 13.90
N LEU A 29 6.76 -7.01 14.32
CA LEU A 29 7.54 -6.68 15.52
C LEU A 29 6.82 -7.07 16.82
N GLY A 30 5.48 -7.14 16.81
CA GLY A 30 4.68 -7.48 17.98
C GLY A 30 4.73 -6.41 19.09
N GLY A 31 4.13 -6.73 20.25
CA GLY A 31 3.99 -5.80 21.39
C GLY A 31 5.06 -5.91 22.49
N GLY A 32 6.12 -6.69 22.26
CA GLY A 32 7.19 -6.89 23.24
C GLY A 32 8.32 -5.85 23.15
N ALA A 33 9.34 -5.98 24.00
CA ALA A 33 10.55 -5.16 23.89
C ALA A 33 11.31 -5.51 22.60
N PHE A 34 11.42 -4.52 21.71
CA PHE A 34 12.13 -4.67 20.43
C PHE A 34 13.65 -4.61 20.64
N ASN A 35 14.37 -5.60 20.10
CA ASN A 35 15.84 -5.61 20.02
C ASN A 35 16.29 -5.73 18.57
N ALA A 36 16.84 -4.64 18.03
CA ALA A 36 17.28 -4.57 16.64
C ALA A 36 18.43 -5.53 16.30
N LEU A 37 19.22 -5.98 17.28
CA LEU A 37 20.37 -6.85 17.03
C LEU A 37 19.98 -8.33 16.91
N THR A 38 18.88 -8.72 17.55
CA THR A 38 18.47 -10.12 17.64
C THR A 38 17.14 -10.41 16.93
N VAL A 39 16.52 -9.39 16.33
CA VAL A 39 15.26 -9.57 15.62
C VAL A 39 15.46 -10.37 14.33
N ASP A 40 14.46 -11.17 13.98
CA ASP A 40 14.44 -11.89 12.72
C ASP A 40 14.19 -10.93 11.54
N TRP A 41 15.28 -10.52 10.91
CA TRP A 41 15.27 -9.65 9.74
C TRP A 41 14.60 -10.28 8.52
N ALA A 42 14.62 -11.61 8.39
CA ALA A 42 13.94 -12.29 7.30
C ALA A 42 12.41 -12.15 7.45
N THR A 43 11.91 -12.33 8.67
CA THR A 43 10.49 -12.09 8.98
C THR A 43 10.12 -10.63 8.78
N ILE A 44 10.89 -9.66 9.31
CA ILE A 44 10.60 -8.23 9.12
C ILE A 44 10.58 -7.86 7.62
N GLY A 45 11.62 -8.24 6.88
CA GLY A 45 11.75 -7.92 5.47
C GLY A 45 10.66 -8.60 4.63
N GLY A 46 10.32 -9.85 4.96
CA GLY A 46 9.23 -10.59 4.34
C GLY A 46 7.86 -9.95 4.60
N SER A 47 7.59 -9.49 5.82
CA SER A 47 6.36 -8.78 6.16
C SER A 47 6.25 -7.42 5.45
N ALA A 48 7.34 -6.66 5.39
CA ALA A 48 7.40 -5.41 4.62
C ALA A 48 7.06 -5.64 3.15
N LEU A 49 7.76 -6.59 2.52
CA LEU A 49 7.55 -6.95 1.12
C LEU A 49 6.11 -7.44 0.88
N GLY A 50 5.61 -8.32 1.74
CA GLY A 50 4.25 -8.84 1.65
C GLY A 50 3.19 -7.73 1.74
N GLY A 51 3.32 -6.80 2.68
CA GLY A 51 2.43 -5.65 2.81
C GLY A 51 2.46 -4.73 1.58
N ALA A 52 3.64 -4.41 1.06
CA ALA A 52 3.79 -3.60 -0.14
C ALA A 52 3.16 -4.27 -1.37
N LEU A 53 3.49 -5.55 -1.62
CA LEU A 53 2.98 -6.31 -2.76
C LEU A 53 1.46 -6.47 -2.69
N LEU A 54 0.92 -6.82 -1.53
CA LEU A 54 -0.52 -6.93 -1.32
C LEU A 54 -1.24 -5.62 -1.66
N SER A 55 -0.69 -4.48 -1.21
CA SER A 55 -1.26 -3.17 -1.46
C SER A 55 -1.23 -2.80 -2.95
N LEU A 56 -0.11 -3.07 -3.64
CA LEU A 56 0.02 -2.85 -5.09
C LEU A 56 -0.95 -3.73 -5.89
N LEU A 57 -1.01 -5.03 -5.60
CA LEU A 57 -1.93 -5.96 -6.27
C LEU A 57 -3.39 -5.56 -6.06
N THR A 58 -3.74 -5.12 -4.85
CA THR A 58 -5.09 -4.62 -4.54
C THR A 58 -5.40 -3.32 -5.30
N SER A 59 -4.42 -2.43 -5.44
CA SER A 59 -4.57 -1.18 -6.20
C SER A 59 -4.78 -1.46 -7.70
N ILE A 60 -4.04 -2.42 -8.27
CA ILE A 60 -4.21 -2.86 -9.66
C ILE A 60 -5.59 -3.52 -9.85
N GLY A 61 -5.99 -4.42 -8.96
CA GLY A 61 -7.31 -5.06 -8.98
C GLY A 61 -8.46 -4.05 -8.84
N SER A 62 -8.29 -3.02 -8.01
CA SER A 62 -9.27 -1.95 -7.83
C SER A 62 -9.49 -1.13 -9.11
N ASN A 63 -8.45 -0.93 -9.93
CA ASN A 63 -8.60 -0.30 -11.24
C ASN A 63 -9.31 -1.21 -12.27
N ALA A 64 -9.33 -2.52 -12.07
CA ALA A 64 -10.05 -3.46 -12.94
C ALA A 64 -11.55 -3.59 -12.59
N ILE A 65 -11.94 -3.32 -11.35
CA ILE A 65 -13.31 -3.50 -10.84
C ILE A 65 -14.01 -2.15 -10.53
N GLY A 66 -13.25 -1.06 -10.31
CA GLY A 66 -13.75 0.28 -9.96
C GLY A 66 -13.54 1.36 -11.04
N ASP A 67 -13.73 2.64 -10.67
CA ASP A 67 -13.71 3.78 -11.58
C ASP A 67 -12.32 3.91 -12.26
N ARG A 68 -12.29 3.80 -13.59
CA ARG A 68 -11.04 3.69 -14.37
C ARG A 68 -10.18 4.93 -14.12
N GLY A 69 -9.02 4.73 -13.49
CA GLY A 69 -7.99 5.75 -13.35
C GLY A 69 -7.69 6.30 -11.95
N SER A 70 -8.30 5.74 -10.91
CA SER A 70 -8.01 6.10 -9.51
C SER A 70 -7.76 4.84 -8.68
N ALA A 71 -6.78 4.88 -7.76
CA ALA A 71 -6.57 3.82 -6.76
C ALA A 71 -7.58 3.87 -5.60
N SER A 72 -8.52 4.83 -5.63
CA SER A 72 -9.58 5.02 -4.64
C SER A 72 -10.90 4.39 -5.11
N PHE A 73 -11.66 3.82 -4.18
CA PHE A 73 -13.02 3.30 -4.43
C PHE A 73 -14.06 4.42 -4.55
N ILE A 74 -13.71 5.65 -4.17
CA ILE A 74 -14.61 6.81 -4.16
C ILE A 74 -14.33 7.69 -5.37
N LYS A 75 -15.39 7.98 -6.11
CA LYS A 75 -15.44 8.98 -7.17
C LYS A 75 -15.47 10.39 -6.55
N LEU A 76 -14.49 11.23 -6.90
CA LEU A 76 -14.49 12.65 -6.50
C LEU A 76 -15.44 13.44 -7.41
N ASP A 77 -16.74 13.24 -7.25
CA ASP A 77 -17.76 14.10 -7.87
C ASP A 77 -18.26 15.09 -6.79
N GLY A 78 -17.64 16.27 -6.74
CA GLY A 78 -18.10 17.35 -5.87
C GLY A 78 -17.54 18.71 -6.31
N PRO A 79 -18.36 19.77 -6.38
CA PRO A 79 -17.86 21.11 -6.70
C PRO A 79 -16.91 21.56 -5.59
N ARG A 80 -15.86 22.32 -5.97
CA ARG A 80 -14.91 22.91 -5.02
C ARG A 80 -15.69 23.68 -3.95
N GLN A 81 -15.71 23.17 -2.72
CA GLN A 81 -15.91 23.94 -1.50
C GLN A 81 -14.70 23.69 -0.61
#